data_AF-A0A8K0KQX6-F1
#
_entry.id   AF-A0A8K0KQX6-F1
#
_cell.length_a   1.000
_cell.length_b   1.000
_cell.length_c   1.000
_cell.angle_alpha   90.00
_cell.angle_beta   90.00
_cell.angle_gamma   90.00
#
_symmetry.space_group_name_H-M   'P 1'
#
loop_
_entity.id
_entity.type
_entity.pdbx_description
1 polymer ?
#
loop_
_entity_poly.entity_id
_entity_poly.type
_entity_poly.pdbx_seq_one_letter_code
_entity_poly.pdbx_strand_id
1 'polypeptide(L)'
;MDEQILHPNVQLFNFIRGIEAKFVANLNLPNVYSATVNHILDMGILNFPCYADKEEIMAWVIHYYLTMRMQMFARKRNSGMEKQNCVAKKRAKFCKT
;
A
#
# COMPACT_ATOMS: atom_id res chain seq x y z
N MET A 1 -4.20 -8.44 -27.17
CA MET A 1 -5.16 -7.86 -26.22
C MET A 1 -4.62 -6.50 -25.88
N ASP A 2 -5.22 -5.44 -26.41
CA ASP A 2 -4.78 -4.08 -26.13
C ASP A 2 -5.06 -3.76 -24.65
N GLU A 3 -4.02 -3.38 -23.91
CA GLU A 3 -4.12 -3.01 -22.49
C GLU A 3 -4.80 -1.65 -22.36
N GLN A 4 -6.13 -1.63 -22.42
CA GLN A 4 -6.90 -0.42 -22.15
C GLN A 4 -6.84 -0.13 -20.66
N ILE A 5 -6.18 0.97 -20.29
CA ILE A 5 -6.09 1.42 -18.90
C ILE A 5 -7.50 1.83 -18.45
N LEU A 6 -8.06 1.09 -17.49
CA LEU A 6 -9.34 1.43 -16.87
C LEU A 6 -9.20 2.74 -16.09
N HIS A 7 -9.95 3.77 -16.50
CA HIS A 7 -10.01 5.01 -15.73
C HIS A 7 -10.91 4.81 -14.49
N PRO A 8 -10.39 5.01 -13.26
CA PRO A 8 -11.18 4.79 -12.06
C PRO A 8 -12.29 5.83 -11.92
N ASN A 9 -13.41 5.44 -11.30
CA ASN A 9 -14.43 6.37 -10.86
C ASN A 9 -13.83 7.35 -9.83
N VAL A 10 -14.20 8.64 -9.92
CA VAL A 10 -13.72 9.70 -9.01
C VAL A 10 -13.94 9.35 -7.53
N GLN A 11 -15.08 8.73 -7.20
CA GLN A 11 -15.39 8.30 -5.84
C GLN A 11 -14.45 7.20 -5.37
N LEU A 12 -14.19 6.19 -6.23
CA LEU A 12 -13.24 5.12 -5.94
C LEU A 12 -11.81 5.67 -5.79
N PHE A 13 -11.42 6.60 -6.66
CA PHE A 13 -10.12 7.26 -6.57
C PHE A 13 -9.95 8.02 -5.26
N ASN A 14 -10.95 8.81 -4.86
CA ASN A 14 -10.93 9.54 -3.59
C ASN A 14 -10.91 8.59 -2.39
N PHE A 15 -11.62 7.47 -2.48
CA PHE A 15 -11.59 6.43 -1.46
C PHE A 15 -10.18 5.83 -1.31
N ILE A 16 -9.57 5.43 -2.44
CA ILE A 16 -8.20 4.91 -2.46
C ILE A 16 -7.20 5.93 -1.91
N ARG A 17 -7.35 7.23 -2.26
CA ARG A 17 -6.52 8.30 -1.68
C ARG A 17 -6.65 8.41 -0.17
N GLY A 18 -7.86 8.23 0.36
CA GLY A 18 -8.11 8.17 1.80
C GLY A 18 -7.38 7.00 2.46
N ILE A 19 -7.45 5.81 1.84
CA ILE A 19 -6.73 4.62 2.29
C ILE A 19 -5.21 4.87 2.31
N GLU A 20 -4.64 5.42 1.24
CA GLU A 20 -3.21 5.70 1.13
C GLU A 20 -2.75 6.70 2.21
N ALA A 21 -3.53 7.75 2.47
CA ALA A 21 -3.19 8.72 3.51
C ALA A 21 -3.09 8.07 4.90
N LYS A 22 -3.99 7.14 5.21
CA LYS A 22 -3.95 6.39 6.48
C LYS A 22 -2.85 5.34 6.51
N PHE A 23 -2.60 4.67 5.39
CA PHE A 23 -1.49 3.73 5.26
C PHE A 23 -0.15 4.41 5.55
N VAL A 24 0.09 5.59 4.97
CA VAL A 24 1.33 6.36 5.18
C VAL A 24 1.46 6.79 6.64
N ALA A 25 0.36 7.20 7.30
CA ALA A 25 0.37 7.56 8.72
C ALA A 25 0.73 6.37 9.62
N ASN A 26 0.32 5.15 9.23
CA ASN A 26 0.50 3.94 10.02
C ASN A 26 1.74 3.12 9.62
N LEU A 27 2.54 3.57 8.67
CA LEU A 27 3.64 2.81 8.04
C LEU A 27 4.67 2.26 9.03
N ASN A 28 4.89 2.97 10.15
CA ASN A 28 5.88 2.62 11.16
C ASN A 28 5.31 1.71 12.27
N LEU A 29 4.01 1.43 12.26
CA LEU A 29 3.40 0.56 13.25
C LEU A 29 3.69 -0.91 12.91
N PRO A 30 3.88 -1.79 13.91
CA PRO A 30 4.07 -3.22 13.65
C PRO A 30 2.81 -3.86 13.04
N ASN A 31 1.63 -3.34 13.35
CA ASN A 31 0.33 -3.80 12.90
C ASN A 31 -0.29 -2.88 11.83
N VAL A 32 0.51 -2.42 10.85
CA VAL A 32 0.09 -1.46 9.80
C VAL A 32 -1.27 -1.80 9.19
N TYR A 33 -1.49 -3.06 8.83
CA TYR A 33 -2.73 -3.51 8.20
C TYR A 33 -3.95 -3.23 9.09
N SER A 34 -3.99 -3.82 10.28
CA SER A 34 -5.11 -3.68 11.22
C SER A 34 -5.31 -2.23 11.67
N ALA A 35 -4.22 -1.50 11.95
CA ALA A 35 -4.28 -0.09 12.33
C ALA A 35 -4.87 0.78 11.20
N THR A 36 -4.56 0.47 9.95
CA THR A 36 -5.08 1.21 8.79
C THR A 36 -6.54 0.90 8.54
N VAL A 37 -6.93 -0.38 8.64
CA VAL A 37 -8.34 -0.78 8.52
C VAL A 37 -9.19 -0.07 9.58
N ASN A 38 -8.78 -0.11 10.85
CA ASN A 38 -9.52 0.54 11.92
C ASN A 38 -9.67 2.05 11.68
N HIS A 39 -8.60 2.75 11.33
CA HIS A 39 -8.66 4.18 11.00
C HIS A 39 -9.55 4.51 9.79
N ILE A 40 -9.72 3.58 8.84
CA ILE A 40 -10.63 3.78 7.70
C ILE A 40 -12.08 3.61 8.15
N LEU A 41 -12.37 2.58 8.97
CA LEU A 41 -13.69 2.32 9.50
C LEU A 41 -14.18 3.48 10.39
N ASP A 42 -13.29 4.03 11.22
CA ASP A 42 -13.60 5.15 12.12
C ASP A 42 -13.96 6.46 11.37
N MET A 43 -13.55 6.61 10.11
CA MET A 43 -13.85 7.82 9.35
C MET A 43 -15.31 7.90 8.88
N GLY A 44 -16.05 6.79 8.81
CA GLY A 44 -17.48 6.76 8.44
C GLY A 44 -17.83 7.28 7.04
N ILE A 45 -16.88 7.87 6.29
CA ILE A 45 -17.11 8.46 4.97
C ILE A 45 -16.88 7.38 3.92
N LEU A 46 -17.95 6.67 3.61
CA LEU A 46 -17.99 5.71 2.52
C LEU A 46 -19.19 6.07 1.66
N ASN A 47 -19.03 6.99 0.72
CA ASN A 47 -20.07 7.27 -0.28
C ASN A 47 -19.81 6.39 -1.49
N PHE A 48 -20.52 5.26 -1.55
CA PHE A 48 -20.49 4.32 -2.67
C PHE A 48 -21.84 4.35 -3.39
N PRO A 49 -21.87 4.35 -4.74
CA PRO A 49 -23.10 4.56 -5.50
C PRO A 49 -24.02 3.33 -5.50
N CYS A 50 -23.50 2.13 -5.22
CA CYS A 50 -24.30 0.93 -5.00
C CYS A 50 -24.52 0.74 -3.50
N TYR A 51 -25.77 0.59 -3.05
CA TYR A 51 -26.12 0.39 -1.64
C TYR A 51 -26.11 -1.09 -1.23
N ALA A 52 -26.43 -2.00 -2.16
CA ALA A 52 -26.60 -3.43 -1.86
C ALA A 52 -25.28 -4.13 -1.49
N ASP A 53 -24.26 -3.99 -2.33
CA ASP A 53 -22.98 -4.71 -2.17
C ASP A 53 -21.85 -3.79 -1.70
N LYS A 54 -22.23 -2.62 -1.17
CA LYS A 54 -21.32 -1.54 -0.80
C LYS A 54 -20.22 -2.02 0.14
N GLU A 55 -20.62 -2.64 1.25
CA GLU A 55 -19.73 -3.02 2.33
C GLU A 55 -18.73 -4.09 1.88
N GLU A 56 -19.22 -5.08 1.14
CA GLU A 56 -18.39 -6.12 0.56
C GLU A 56 -17.36 -5.52 -0.39
N ILE A 57 -17.80 -4.78 -1.42
CA ILE A 57 -16.89 -4.21 -2.41
C ILE A 57 -15.83 -3.32 -1.74
N MET A 58 -16.22 -2.51 -0.75
CA MET A 58 -15.27 -1.67 -0.02
C MET A 58 -14.29 -2.48 0.82
N ALA A 59 -14.73 -3.53 1.50
CA ALA A 59 -13.85 -4.43 2.25
C ALA A 59 -12.82 -5.09 1.32
N TRP A 60 -13.26 -5.54 0.15
CA TRP A 60 -12.38 -6.07 -0.90
C TRP A 60 -11.39 -5.00 -1.36
N VAL A 61 -11.84 -3.80 -1.72
CA VAL A 61 -10.96 -2.70 -2.15
C VAL A 61 -9.89 -2.38 -1.09
N ILE A 62 -10.28 -2.27 0.19
CA ILE A 62 -9.35 -2.03 1.30
C ILE A 62 -8.33 -3.17 1.39
N HIS A 63 -8.81 -4.41 1.42
CA HIS A 63 -7.96 -5.59 1.56
C HIS A 63 -6.92 -5.68 0.44
N TYR A 64 -7.37 -5.61 -0.81
CA TYR A 64 -6.50 -5.72 -1.97
C TYR A 64 -5.52 -4.55 -2.06
N TYR A 65 -6.00 -3.32 -1.85
CA TYR A 65 -5.14 -2.15 -1.91
C TYR A 65 -4.04 -2.20 -0.86
N LEU A 66 -4.38 -2.45 0.41
CA LEU A 66 -3.40 -2.51 1.49
C LEU A 66 -2.40 -3.64 1.27
N THR A 67 -2.86 -4.82 0.85
CA THR A 67 -1.97 -5.96 0.57
C THR A 67 -0.96 -5.62 -0.52
N MET A 68 -1.44 -5.11 -1.66
CA MET A 68 -0.59 -4.68 -2.77
C MET A 68 0.38 -3.58 -2.34
N ARG A 69 -0.10 -2.61 -1.57
CA ARG A 69 0.70 -1.48 -1.12
C ARG A 69 1.81 -1.89 -0.16
N MET A 70 1.52 -2.77 0.79
CA MET A 70 2.51 -3.34 1.70
C MET A 70 3.58 -4.14 0.94
N GLN A 71 3.18 -4.94 -0.05
CA GLN A 71 4.12 -5.68 -0.89
C GLN A 71 5.02 -4.74 -1.70
N MET A 72 4.45 -3.70 -2.31
CA MET A 72 5.23 -2.67 -3.03
C MET A 72 6.22 -1.97 -2.09
N PHE A 73 5.79 -1.63 -0.88
CA PHE A 73 6.65 -1.01 0.12
C PHE A 73 7.81 -1.93 0.52
N ALA A 74 7.53 -3.20 0.81
CA ALA A 74 8.55 -4.19 1.15
C ALA A 74 9.56 -4.38 0.00
N ARG A 75 9.08 -4.51 -1.25
CA ARG A 75 9.95 -4.62 -2.44
C ARG A 75 10.85 -3.40 -2.61
N LYS A 76 10.30 -2.20 -2.43
CA LYS A 76 11.06 -0.94 -2.50
C LYS A 76 12.12 -0.86 -1.39
N ARG A 77 11.79 -1.28 -0.18
CA ARG A 77 12.73 -1.31 0.95
C ARG A 77 13.86 -2.31 0.71
N ASN A 78 13.55 -3.53 0.28
CA ASN A 78 14.52 -4.60 0.06
C ASN A 78 15.47 -4.30 -1.10
N SER A 79 14.95 -3.80 -2.22
CA SER A 79 15.79 -3.38 -3.36
C SER A 79 16.77 -2.25 -3.01
N GLY A 80 16.43 -1.40 -2.05
CA GLY A 80 17.35 -0.42 -1.47
C GLY A 80 18.48 -1.06 -0.64
N MET A 81 18.17 -2.11 0.12
CA MET A 81 19.15 -2.82 0.98
C MET A 81 20.14 -3.66 0.16
N GLU A 82 19.73 -4.25 -0.97
CA GLU A 82 20.64 -4.99 -1.86
C GLU A 82 21.80 -4.12 -2.33
N LYS A 83 21.55 -2.84 -2.63
CA LYS A 83 22.59 -1.88 -3.01
C LYS A 83 23.59 -1.65 -1.88
N GLN A 84 23.14 -1.59 -0.63
CA GLN A 84 24.01 -1.45 0.54
C GLN A 84 24.90 -2.69 0.71
N ASN A 85 24.34 -3.88 0.53
CA ASN A 85 25.09 -5.14 0.58
C ASN A 85 26.16 -5.22 -0.54
N CYS A 86 25.83 -4.78 -1.75
CA CYS A 86 26.80 -4.69 -2.85
C CYS A 86 27.96 -3.74 -2.50
N VAL A 87 27.67 -2.58 -1.92
CA VAL A 87 28.70 -1.61 -1.48
C VAL A 87 29.56 -2.19 -0.36
N ALA A 88 28.95 -2.81 0.66
CA ALA A 88 29.68 -3.42 1.77
C ALA A 88 30.61 -4.54 1.30
N LYS A 89 30.14 -5.42 0.38
CA LYS A 89 30.97 -6.46 -0.24
C LYS A 89 32.15 -5.89 -1.03
N LYS A 90 31.93 -4.81 -1.79
CA LYS A 90 33.01 -4.12 -2.53
C LYS A 90 34.06 -3.53 -1.58
N ARG A 91 33.63 -2.85 -0.51
CA ARG A 91 34.52 -2.30 0.52
C ARG A 91 35.34 -3.38 1.23
N ALA A 92 34.69 -4.48 1.64
CA ALA A 92 35.36 -5.60 2.30
C ALA A 92 36.42 -6.29 1.43
N LYS A 93 36.26 -6.29 0.09
CA LYS A 93 37.30 -6.77 -0.84
C LYS A 93 38.50 -5.83 -0.90
N PHE A 94 38.29 -4.53 -0.73
CA PHE A 94 39.33 -3.51 -0.79
C PHE A 94 40.15 -3.39 0.51
N CYS A 95 39.54 -3.70 1.66
CA CYS A 95 40.22 -3.71 2.97
C CYS A 95 41.00 -5.00 3.26
N LYS A 96 41.15 -5.90 2.28
CA LYS A 96 42.07 -7.05 2.36
C LYS A 96 43.46 -6.63 1.84
N THR A 97 44.18 -5.86 2.65
CA THR A 97 45.62 -5.57 2.60
C THR A 97 46.09 -5.51 4.04
#